data_AF-V5G7L4-F1
#
_entry.id   AF-V5G7L4-F1
#
_cell.length_a   1.000
_cell.length_b   1.000
_cell.length_c   1.000
_cell.angle_alpha   90.00
_cell.angle_beta   90.00
_cell.angle_gamma   90.00
#
_symmetry.space_group_name_H-M   'P 1'
#
loop_
_entity.id
_entity.type
_entity.pdbx_description
1 polymer ?
#
loop_
_entity_poly.entity_id
_entity_poly.type
_entity_poly.pdbx_seq_one_letter_code
_entity_poly.pdbx_strand_id
1 'polypeptide(L)'
;YREQFATLENRRIELVNAESLFDIPLADYSNYLKAKTDFEGMEVLYKQYKSLKHAREVWGKTLWANLNPQALVDGIDGFLKEYRKLPKEIKLLSVGLTLELKMKQFRNVVPLMVALKNEALRE
;
A
#
# COMPACT_ATOMS: atom_id res chain seq x y z
N TYR A 1 8.66 -13.85 6.72
CA TYR A 1 9.21 -13.46 5.40
C TYR A 1 10.30 -12.42 5.48
N ARG A 2 10.14 -11.28 6.19
CA ARG A 2 11.22 -10.26 6.28
C ARG A 2 12.57 -10.85 6.75
N GLU A 3 12.57 -11.61 7.84
CA GLU A 3 13.77 -12.30 8.35
C GLU A 3 14.33 -13.31 7.36
N GLN A 4 13.46 -14.07 6.69
CA GLN A 4 13.87 -15.04 5.67
C GLN A 4 14.56 -14.36 4.48
N PHE A 5 14.02 -13.24 3.97
CA PHE A 5 14.66 -12.45 2.92
C PHE A 5 16.03 -11.92 3.35
N ALA A 6 16.16 -11.49 4.61
CA ALA A 6 17.43 -11.03 5.17
C ALA A 6 18.47 -12.18 5.25
N THR A 7 18.08 -13.36 5.73
CA THR A 7 18.96 -14.54 5.75
C THR A 7 19.40 -14.94 4.34
N LEU A 8 18.47 -14.96 3.38
CA LEU A 8 18.78 -15.27 1.98
C LEU A 8 19.69 -14.22 1.33
N GLU A 9 19.53 -12.93 1.66
CA GLU A 9 20.40 -11.86 1.15
C GLU A 9 21.83 -12.04 1.67
N ASN A 10 21.99 -12.29 2.97
CA ASN A 10 23.30 -12.54 3.55
C ASN A 10 23.96 -13.75 2.87
N ARG A 11 23.19 -14.82 2.66
CA ARG A 11 23.69 -16.00 1.97
C ARG A 11 24.09 -15.72 0.52
N ARG A 12 23.31 -14.91 -0.20
CA ARG A 12 23.65 -14.48 -1.57
C ARG A 12 24.96 -13.69 -1.60
N ILE A 13 25.14 -12.75 -0.66
CA ILE A 13 26.36 -11.93 -0.56
C ILE A 13 27.57 -12.82 -0.27
N GLU A 14 27.47 -13.77 0.66
CA GLU A 14 28.52 -14.76 0.93
C GLU A 14 28.91 -15.56 -0.32
N LEU A 15 27.92 -16.05 -1.07
CA LEU A 15 28.15 -16.82 -2.29
C LEU A 15 28.81 -15.99 -3.39
N VAL A 16 28.33 -14.78 -3.65
CA VAL A 16 28.92 -13.85 -4.64
C VAL A 16 30.36 -13.51 -4.28
N ASN A 17 30.65 -13.27 -2.99
CA ASN A 17 32.01 -13.01 -2.53
C ASN A 17 32.93 -14.22 -2.73
N ALA A 18 32.45 -15.43 -2.45
CA ALA A 18 33.20 -16.65 -2.69
C ALA A 18 33.43 -16.89 -4.18
N GLU A 19 32.39 -16.75 -5.01
CA GLU A 19 32.48 -16.87 -6.48
C GLU A 19 33.53 -15.92 -7.05
N SER A 20 33.52 -14.65 -6.61
CA SER A 20 34.52 -13.66 -7.00
C SER A 20 35.92 -13.95 -6.48
N LEU A 21 36.08 -14.58 -5.31
CA LEU A 21 37.38 -14.91 -4.72
C LEU A 21 38.05 -16.10 -5.43
N PHE A 22 37.24 -17.05 -5.91
CA PHE A 22 37.70 -18.28 -6.56
C PHE A 22 37.63 -18.22 -8.10
N ASP A 23 37.41 -17.03 -8.68
CA ASP A 23 37.24 -16.83 -10.13
C ASP A 23 36.17 -17.75 -10.76
N ILE A 24 35.10 -18.02 -10.02
CA ILE A 24 33.95 -18.80 -10.48
C ILE A 24 32.99 -17.84 -11.20
N PRO A 25 32.40 -18.23 -12.35
CA PRO A 25 31.37 -17.42 -13.00
C PRO A 25 30.21 -17.09 -12.04
N LEU A 26 29.85 -15.81 -11.97
CA LEU A 26 28.79 -15.34 -11.08
C LEU A 26 27.45 -15.98 -11.42
N ALA A 27 26.75 -16.49 -10.41
CA ALA A 27 25.42 -17.05 -10.58
C ALA A 27 24.38 -15.95 -10.85
N ASP A 28 23.33 -16.28 -11.60
CA ASP A 28 22.21 -15.37 -11.86
C ASP A 28 21.23 -15.37 -10.69
N TYR A 29 21.13 -14.22 -10.00
CA TYR A 29 20.21 -14.00 -8.89
C TYR A 29 19.00 -13.13 -9.27
N SER A 30 18.74 -12.89 -10.56
CA SER A 30 17.68 -11.98 -11.04
C SER A 30 16.30 -12.32 -10.48
N ASN A 31 15.95 -13.61 -10.40
CA ASN A 31 14.67 -14.06 -9.84
C ASN A 31 14.53 -13.72 -8.35
N TYR A 32 15.60 -13.90 -7.57
CA TYR A 32 15.62 -13.57 -6.16
C TYR A 32 15.53 -12.05 -5.95
N LEU A 33 16.32 -11.27 -6.71
CA LEU A 33 16.29 -9.81 -6.63
C LEU A 33 14.91 -9.26 -6.95
N LYS A 34 14.25 -9.79 -7.99
CA LYS A 34 12.87 -9.43 -8.33
C LYS A 34 11.90 -9.74 -7.18
N ALA A 35 11.96 -10.95 -6.61
CA ALA A 35 11.09 -11.34 -5.51
C ALA A 35 11.31 -10.47 -4.25
N LYS A 36 12.56 -10.09 -3.97
CA LYS A 36 12.92 -9.18 -2.88
C LYS A 36 12.33 -7.78 -3.11
N THR A 37 12.51 -7.21 -4.30
CA THR A 37 11.94 -5.90 -4.65
C THR A 37 10.42 -5.91 -4.58
N ASP A 38 9.77 -6.97 -5.06
CA ASP A 38 8.31 -7.13 -4.96
C ASP A 38 7.86 -7.16 -3.49
N PHE A 39 8.57 -7.91 -2.63
CA PHE A 39 8.29 -7.98 -1.20
C PHE A 39 8.46 -6.62 -0.49
N GLU A 40 9.55 -5.91 -0.75
CA GLU A 40 9.79 -4.56 -0.22
C GLU A 40 8.69 -3.58 -0.67
N GLY A 41 8.28 -3.66 -1.93
CA GLY A 41 7.16 -2.89 -2.47
C GLY A 41 5.83 -3.19 -1.77
N MET A 42 5.53 -4.47 -1.55
CA MET A 42 4.34 -4.90 -0.81
C MET A 42 4.35 -4.40 0.64
N GLU A 43 5.51 -4.34 1.28
CA GLU A 43 5.63 -3.85 2.65
C GLU A 43 5.29 -2.36 2.77
N VAL A 44 5.76 -1.54 1.83
CA VAL A 44 5.41 -0.11 1.74
C VAL A 44 3.90 0.06 1.56
N LEU A 45 3.30 -0.69 0.63
CA LEU A 45 1.86 -0.66 0.38
C LEU A 45 1.05 -1.10 1.61
N TYR A 46 1.52 -2.14 2.31
CA TYR A 46 0.85 -2.66 3.50
C TYR A 46 0.87 -1.65 4.66
N LYS A 47 1.96 -0.91 4.83
CA LYS A 47 2.03 0.20 5.78
C LYS A 47 0.98 1.27 5.47
N GLN A 48 0.85 1.67 4.20
CA GLN A 48 -0.15 2.65 3.77
C GLN A 48 -1.57 2.15 4.02
N TYR A 49 -1.84 0.87 3.70
CA TYR A 49 -3.12 0.22 3.98
C TYR A 49 -3.44 0.23 5.48
N LYS A 50 -2.48 -0.06 6.36
CA LYS A 50 -2.68 -0.01 7.81
C LYS A 50 -3.09 1.38 8.29
N SER A 51 -2.41 2.42 7.82
CA SER A 51 -2.75 3.81 8.15
C SER A 51 -4.16 4.16 7.68
N LEU A 52 -4.51 3.77 6.45
CA LEU A 52 -5.86 3.96 5.91
C LEU A 52 -6.93 3.20 6.72
N LYS A 53 -6.66 1.94 7.10
CA LYS A 53 -7.56 1.12 7.91
C LYS A 53 -7.83 1.78 9.26
N HIS A 54 -6.77 2.25 9.93
CA HIS A 54 -6.90 2.96 11.20
C HIS A 54 -7.71 4.25 11.06
N ALA A 55 -7.44 5.05 10.04
CA ALA A 55 -8.22 6.27 9.77
C ALA A 55 -9.70 5.95 9.55
N ARG A 56 -10.02 4.90 8.79
CA ARG A 56 -11.40 4.44 8.58
C ARG A 56 -12.07 3.96 9.87
N GLU A 57 -11.34 3.29 10.76
CA GLU A 57 -11.86 2.90 12.08
C GLU A 57 -12.19 4.12 12.94
N VAL A 58 -11.34 5.16 12.93
CA VAL A 58 -11.61 6.41 13.63
C VAL A 58 -12.83 7.13 13.04
N TRP A 59 -12.90 7.23 11.71
CA TRP A 59 -14.05 7.82 11.04
C TRP A 59 -15.35 7.06 11.31
N GLY A 60 -15.30 5.73 11.35
CA GLY A 60 -16.45 4.88 11.67
C GLY A 60 -16.95 5.00 13.11
N LYS A 61 -16.12 5.47 14.04
CA LYS A 61 -16.53 5.76 15.44
C LYS A 61 -17.20 7.12 15.59
N THR A 62 -17.07 8.01 14.62
CA THR A 62 -17.70 9.33 14.67
C THR A 62 -19.19 9.19 14.40
N LEU A 63 -20.03 9.66 15.34
CA LEU A 63 -21.49 9.66 15.19
C LEU A 63 -21.89 10.38 13.90
N TRP A 64 -22.92 9.87 13.24
CA TRP A 64 -23.36 10.38 11.94
C TRP A 64 -23.81 11.85 11.97
N ALA A 65 -24.36 12.29 13.11
CA ALA A 65 -24.70 13.69 13.37
C ALA A 65 -23.48 14.62 13.30
N ASN A 66 -22.34 14.16 13.84
CA ASN A 66 -21.09 14.92 13.97
C ASN A 66 -20.09 14.66 12.83
N LEU A 67 -20.45 13.80 11.87
CA LEU A 67 -19.58 13.42 10.78
C LEU A 67 -19.45 14.58 9.78
N ASN A 68 -18.23 15.10 9.62
CA ASN A 68 -17.90 16.09 8.61
C ASN A 68 -17.50 15.40 7.29
N PRO A 69 -18.32 15.44 6.24
CA PRO A 69 -18.02 14.77 4.98
C PRO A 69 -16.80 15.35 4.27
N GLN A 70 -16.56 16.66 4.40
CA GLN A 70 -15.39 17.31 3.79
C GLN A 70 -14.10 16.76 4.40
N ALA A 71 -14.06 16.54 5.72
CA ALA A 71 -12.91 15.95 6.38
C ALA A 71 -12.60 14.51 5.89
N LEU A 72 -13.63 13.73 5.50
CA LEU A 72 -13.45 12.41 4.90
C LEU A 72 -12.85 12.50 3.50
N VAL A 73 -13.33 13.44 2.68
CA VAL A 73 -12.79 13.69 1.33
C VAL A 73 -11.34 14.16 1.41
N ASP A 74 -11.04 15.11 2.30
CA ASP A 74 -9.70 15.64 2.49
C ASP A 74 -8.74 14.56 3.01
N GLY A 75 -9.22 13.72 3.93
CA GLY A 75 -8.46 12.58 4.46
C GLY A 75 -8.09 11.58 3.37
N ILE A 76 -9.06 11.12 2.57
CA ILE A 76 -8.79 10.17 1.49
C ILE A 76 -7.94 10.79 0.36
N ASP A 77 -8.13 12.07 0.06
CA ASP A 77 -7.31 12.78 -0.93
C ASP A 77 -5.87 12.95 -0.43
N GLY A 78 -5.66 13.08 0.88
CA GLY A 78 -4.35 12.99 1.53
C GLY A 78 -3.67 11.65 1.26
N PHE A 79 -4.35 10.54 1.55
CA PHE A 79 -3.82 9.19 1.28
C PHE A 79 -3.54 8.95 -0.21
N LEU A 80 -4.40 9.45 -1.12
CA LEU A 80 -4.19 9.37 -2.56
C LEU A 80 -2.98 10.19 -3.02
N LYS A 81 -2.73 11.37 -2.41
CA LYS A 81 -1.52 12.18 -2.69
C LYS A 81 -0.25 11.44 -2.26
N GLU A 82 -0.24 10.84 -1.07
CA GLU A 82 0.89 10.03 -0.60
C GLU A 82 1.12 8.82 -1.49
N TYR A 83 0.06 8.11 -1.86
CA TYR A 83 0.14 6.98 -2.78
C TYR A 83 0.75 7.37 -4.13
N ARG A 84 0.39 8.54 -4.69
CA ARG A 84 0.96 9.02 -5.97
C ARG A 84 2.48 9.22 -5.92
N LYS A 85 3.04 9.58 -4.76
CA LYS A 85 4.49 9.75 -4.56
C LYS A 85 5.26 8.43 -4.59
N LEU A 86 4.58 7.30 -4.46
CA LEU A 86 5.23 5.99 -4.55
C LEU A 86 5.79 5.75 -5.97
N PRO A 87 6.92 5.01 -6.07
CA PRO A 87 7.49 4.56 -7.35
C PRO A 87 6.46 3.83 -8.23
N LYS A 88 6.62 3.92 -9.55
CA LYS A 88 5.68 3.34 -10.52
C LYS A 88 5.61 1.82 -10.39
N GLU A 89 6.77 1.21 -10.15
CA GLU A 89 7.00 -0.23 -10.01
C GLU A 89 6.15 -0.79 -8.87
N ILE A 90 6.14 -0.09 -7.73
CA ILE A 90 5.36 -0.47 -6.54
C ILE A 90 3.86 -0.28 -6.80
N LYS A 91 3.47 0.81 -7.48
CA LYS A 91 2.05 1.08 -7.78
C LYS A 91 1.45 0.06 -8.76
N LEU A 92 2.26 -0.46 -9.69
CA LEU A 92 1.84 -1.46 -10.67
C LEU A 92 1.69 -2.87 -10.10
N LEU A 93 2.16 -3.14 -8.88
CA LEU A 93 1.85 -4.38 -8.19
C LEU A 93 0.32 -4.55 -8.07
N SER A 94 -0.17 -5.77 -8.19
CA SER A 94 -1.62 -6.08 -8.12
C SER A 94 -2.29 -5.51 -6.87
N VAL A 95 -1.59 -5.60 -5.73
CA VAL A 95 -2.02 -5.02 -4.45
C VAL A 95 -2.04 -3.50 -4.48
N GLY A 96 -1.06 -2.89 -5.16
CA GLY A 96 -0.98 -1.44 -5.36
C GLY A 96 -2.18 -0.92 -6.16
N LEU A 97 -2.48 -1.54 -7.30
CA LEU A 97 -3.63 -1.20 -8.13
C LEU A 97 -4.95 -1.37 -7.36
N THR A 98 -5.07 -2.46 -6.60
CA THR A 98 -6.26 -2.73 -5.77
C THR A 98 -6.43 -1.68 -4.67
N LEU A 99 -5.34 -1.28 -4.00
CA LEU A 99 -5.38 -0.25 -2.96
C LEU A 99 -5.84 1.10 -3.54
N GLU A 100 -5.30 1.50 -4.69
CA GLU A 100 -5.71 2.72 -5.38
C GLU A 100 -7.20 2.69 -5.75
N LEU A 101 -7.65 1.59 -6.35
CA LEU A 101 -9.06 1.40 -6.70
C LEU A 101 -9.96 1.54 -5.48
N LYS A 102 -9.62 0.90 -4.35
CA LYS A 102 -10.40 0.98 -3.10
C LYS A 102 -10.43 2.39 -2.52
N MET A 103 -9.33 3.15 -2.60
CA MET A 103 -9.30 4.54 -2.17
C MET A 103 -10.19 5.44 -3.05
N LYS A 104 -10.12 5.27 -4.38
CA LYS A 104 -10.99 6.00 -5.33
C LYS A 104 -12.46 5.65 -5.13
N GLN A 105 -12.79 4.37 -4.94
CA GLN A 105 -14.15 3.92 -4.62
C GLN A 105 -14.66 4.57 -3.33
N PHE A 106 -13.85 4.58 -2.26
CA PHE A 106 -14.23 5.23 -1.01
C PHE A 106 -14.52 6.72 -1.21
N ARG A 107 -13.65 7.44 -1.91
CA ARG A 107 -13.85 8.85 -2.26
C ARG A 107 -15.19 9.09 -2.97
N ASN A 108 -15.56 8.23 -3.91
CA ASN A 108 -16.81 8.35 -4.66
C ASN A 108 -18.06 8.02 -3.83
N VAL A 109 -17.92 7.22 -2.76
CA VAL A 109 -19.02 6.86 -1.87
C VAL A 109 -19.31 7.97 -0.85
N VAL A 110 -18.34 8.82 -0.51
CA VAL A 110 -18.55 9.89 0.48
C VAL A 110 -19.71 10.83 0.09
N PRO A 111 -19.80 11.38 -1.14
CA PRO A 111 -20.94 12.20 -1.54
C PRO A 111 -22.29 11.46 -1.49
N LEU A 112 -22.31 10.16 -1.85
CA LEU A 112 -23.52 9.34 -1.77
C LEU A 112 -24.00 9.18 -0.33
N MET A 113 -23.08 9.00 0.61
CA MET A 113 -23.39 8.93 2.04
C MET A 113 -23.98 10.25 2.56
N VAL A 114 -23.53 11.40 2.05
CA VAL A 114 -24.12 12.71 2.40
C VAL A 114 -25.51 12.87 1.80
N ALA A 115 -25.70 12.44 0.55
CA ALA A 115 -27.01 12.48 -0.09
C ALA A 115 -28.04 11.63 0.68
N LEU A 116 -27.63 10.50 1.26
CA LEU A 116 -28.46 9.68 2.15
C LEU A 116 -28.78 10.36 3.50
N LYS A 117 -27.94 11.31 3.96
CA LYS A 117 -28.14 12.07 5.21
C LYS A 117 -29.17 13.18 5.07
N ASN A 118 -29.24 13.81 3.90
CA ASN A 118 -30.33 14.72 3.60
C ASN A 118 -31.60 13.87 3.37
N GLU A 119 -32.63 14.08 4.19
CA GLU A 119 -33.89 13.34 4.22
C GLU A 119 -34.73 13.41 2.91
N ALA A 120 -34.15 13.66 1.75
CA ALA A 120 -34.85 13.68 0.46
C ALA A 120 -35.30 12.29 -0.05
N LEU A 121 -34.99 11.21 0.69
CA LEU A 121 -35.44 9.84 0.41
C LEU A 121 -36.48 9.32 1.42
N ARG A 122 -36.92 10.14 2.37
CA ARG A 122 -38.11 9.86 3.18
C ARG A 122 -39.31 10.49 2.47
N GLU A 123 -39.85 9.78 1.49
CA GLU A 123 -41.30 9.82 1.27
C GLU A 123 -42.02 9.23 2.49
#